data_AF-Q6TAW4-F1
#
_entry.id   AF-Q6TAW4-F1
#
_cell.length_a   1.000
_cell.length_b   1.000
_cell.length_c   1.000
_cell.angle_alpha   90.00
_cell.angle_beta   90.00
_cell.angle_gamma   90.00
#
_symmetry.space_group_name_H-M   'P 1'
#
loop_
_entity.id
_entity.type
_entity.pdbx_description
1 polymer ?
#
loop_
_entity_poly.entity_id
_entity_poly.type
_entity_poly.pdbx_seq_one_letter_code
_entity_poly.pdbx_strand_id
1 'polypeptide(L)'
;RGQILSKLRLASPPSQGEVPPGPLPEAVLALYNSTRDRVAGESAEPEPEPEADYYAKEVTRVLMVENTNKIYEKVQRTPHSIYMLFNTSELREAVPEPVLLSRAELRLLRLKLKAEQHVELYQKYSNNSWRYLSNRLLAPSDTPEWLSFDVTGVVRQWLSHGGEVEGFRLSAHCSCDSKDNTLQVDINGFSSSRRGDLATIHGMNRPFLLLMATPLERAQHLHSSR
;
A
#
# COMPACT_ATOMS: atom_id res chain seq x y z
N ARG A 1 33.80 -1.89 -4.48
CA ARG A 1 33.41 -3.11 -3.71
C ARG A 1 32.59 -2.82 -2.43
N GLY A 2 32.47 -1.56 -1.98
CA GLY A 2 31.79 -1.22 -0.71
C GLY A 2 30.37 -0.63 -0.79
N GLN A 3 29.81 -0.38 -1.98
CA GLN A 3 28.55 0.38 -2.12
C GLN A 3 27.33 -0.34 -1.51
N ILE A 4 27.24 -1.67 -1.61
CA ILE A 4 26.11 -2.41 -1.02
C ILE A 4 26.23 -2.41 0.50
N LEU A 5 27.42 -2.74 1.02
CA LEU A 5 27.69 -2.77 2.46
C LEU A 5 27.50 -1.40 3.11
N SER A 6 27.94 -0.32 2.46
CA SER A 6 27.74 1.05 2.96
C SER A 6 26.27 1.45 3.01
N LYS A 7 25.49 1.10 1.97
CA LYS A 7 24.03 1.32 1.96
C LYS A 7 23.31 0.53 3.06
N LEU A 8 23.77 -0.68 3.34
CA LEU A 8 23.23 -1.53 4.42
C LEU A 8 23.78 -1.17 5.82
N ARG A 9 24.79 -0.29 5.90
CA ARG A 9 25.56 0.01 7.13
C ARG A 9 26.20 -1.22 7.76
N LEU A 10 26.76 -2.09 6.92
CA LEU A 10 27.50 -3.28 7.34
C LEU A 10 29.00 -3.09 7.09
N ALA A 11 29.82 -3.44 8.08
CA ALA A 11 31.28 -3.44 7.92
C ALA A 11 31.77 -4.65 7.10
N SER A 12 31.06 -5.77 7.19
CA SER A 12 31.32 -7.02 6.49
C SER A 12 30.02 -7.77 6.20
N PRO A 13 30.02 -8.75 5.28
CA PRO A 13 28.85 -9.60 5.05
C PRO A 13 28.40 -10.32 6.33
N PRO A 14 27.08 -10.43 6.59
CA PRO A 14 26.57 -11.11 7.78
C PRO A 14 26.77 -12.62 7.68
N SER A 15 26.85 -13.29 8.84
CA SER A 15 26.91 -14.75 8.91
C SER A 15 25.62 -15.36 8.37
N GLN A 16 25.75 -16.47 7.63
CA GLN A 16 24.60 -17.24 7.13
C GLN A 16 24.30 -18.50 7.97
N GLY A 17 24.99 -18.70 9.10
CA GLY A 17 24.88 -19.92 9.90
C GLY A 17 23.50 -20.19 10.50
N GLU A 18 22.70 -19.14 10.72
CA GLU A 18 21.33 -19.23 11.26
C GLU A 18 20.25 -19.17 10.17
N VAL A 19 20.64 -19.03 8.90
CA VAL A 19 19.68 -18.96 7.79
C VAL A 19 19.14 -20.36 7.53
N PRO A 20 17.82 -20.60 7.66
CA PRO A 20 17.25 -21.92 7.41
C PRO A 20 17.45 -22.29 5.93
N PRO A 21 17.91 -23.52 5.63
CA PRO A 21 18.01 -23.98 4.26
C PRO A 21 16.61 -24.22 3.67
N GLY A 22 16.44 -23.97 2.38
CA GLY A 22 15.19 -24.24 1.66
C GLY A 22 14.61 -23.02 0.93
N PRO A 23 13.37 -23.12 0.44
CA PRO A 23 12.73 -22.03 -0.26
C PRO A 23 12.41 -20.87 0.70
N LEU A 24 12.49 -19.64 0.19
CA LEU A 24 12.05 -18.47 0.94
C LEU A 24 10.55 -18.54 1.24
N PRO A 25 10.09 -18.04 2.40
CA PRO A 25 8.68 -17.97 2.71
C PRO A 25 7.88 -17.19 1.64
N GLU A 26 6.67 -17.65 1.32
CA GLU A 26 5.83 -17.03 0.29
C GLU A 26 5.56 -15.54 0.57
N ALA A 27 5.44 -15.16 1.84
CA ALA A 27 5.24 -13.76 2.23
C ALA A 27 6.42 -12.86 1.82
N VAL A 28 7.66 -13.35 1.91
CA VAL A 28 8.88 -12.63 1.52
C VAL A 28 8.96 -12.53 -0.01
N LEU A 29 8.66 -13.64 -0.71
CA LEU A 29 8.62 -13.64 -2.18
C LEU A 29 7.56 -12.68 -2.72
N ALA A 30 6.37 -12.66 -2.11
CA ALA A 30 5.30 -11.77 -2.51
C ALA A 30 5.66 -10.29 -2.28
N LEU A 31 6.34 -9.96 -1.18
CA LEU A 31 6.85 -8.62 -0.92
C LEU A 31 7.92 -8.20 -1.94
N TYR A 32 8.86 -9.10 -2.24
CA TYR A 32 9.89 -8.86 -3.25
C TYR A 32 9.27 -8.64 -4.64
N ASN A 33 8.29 -9.45 -5.04
CA ASN A 33 7.59 -9.25 -6.32
C ASN A 33 6.86 -7.90 -6.36
N SER A 34 6.18 -7.50 -5.28
CA SER A 34 5.51 -6.18 -5.21
C SER A 34 6.48 -4.99 -5.36
N THR A 35 7.73 -5.14 -4.91
CA THR A 35 8.76 -4.09 -5.11
C THR A 35 9.35 -4.10 -6.51
N ARG A 36 9.51 -5.28 -7.13
CA ARG A 36 9.97 -5.41 -8.52
C ARG A 36 8.92 -4.92 -9.52
N ASP A 37 7.66 -5.23 -9.31
CA ASP A 37 6.57 -4.83 -10.21
C ASP A 37 6.39 -3.30 -10.25
N ARG A 38 6.81 -2.58 -9.20
CA ARG A 38 6.97 -1.11 -9.23
C ARG A 38 7.98 -0.64 -10.28
N VAL A 39 9.07 -1.37 -10.45
CA VAL A 39 10.16 -1.00 -11.37
C VAL A 39 9.81 -1.35 -12.81
N ALA A 40 8.94 -2.35 -13.02
CA ALA A 40 8.51 -2.79 -14.34
C ALA A 40 7.23 -2.10 -14.86
N GLY A 41 6.38 -1.54 -13.99
CA GLY A 41 5.21 -0.75 -14.37
C GLY A 41 5.59 0.69 -14.71
N GLU A 42 5.74 0.99 -16.00
CA GLU A 42 6.06 2.30 -16.55
C GLU A 42 5.13 3.42 -16.03
N SER A 43 5.70 4.63 -15.86
CA SER A 43 5.14 5.87 -15.26
C SER A 43 5.54 6.19 -13.82
N ALA A 44 6.61 5.60 -13.29
CA ALA A 44 7.43 6.38 -12.36
C ALA A 44 8.28 7.31 -13.23
N GLU A 45 7.81 8.54 -13.50
CA GLU A 45 8.79 9.62 -13.61
C GLU A 45 9.71 9.44 -12.39
N PRO A 46 11.03 9.52 -12.55
CA PRO A 46 11.90 9.59 -11.39
C PRO A 46 11.43 10.84 -10.62
N GLU A 47 10.57 10.64 -9.62
CA GLU A 47 10.26 11.70 -8.66
C GLU A 47 11.62 12.25 -8.26
N PRO A 48 11.80 13.58 -8.26
CA PRO A 48 13.05 14.16 -7.84
C PRO A 48 13.31 13.53 -6.49
N GLU A 49 14.33 12.65 -6.44
CA GLU A 49 14.70 12.03 -5.19
C GLU A 49 14.85 13.25 -4.27
N PRO A 50 14.17 13.32 -3.12
CA PRO A 50 14.72 14.13 -2.06
C PRO A 50 16.18 13.67 -1.89
N GLU A 51 16.95 14.23 -0.97
CA GLU A 51 18.19 13.56 -0.55
C GLU A 51 17.89 12.21 0.16
N ALA A 52 16.95 11.39 -0.36
CA ALA A 52 16.63 10.01 -0.11
C ALA A 52 17.89 9.33 0.38
N ASP A 53 17.91 9.19 1.70
CA ASP A 53 19.04 8.73 2.46
C ASP A 53 19.81 7.70 1.66
N TYR A 54 21.09 7.98 1.43
CA TYR A 54 22.03 7.08 0.76
C TYR A 54 21.84 5.61 1.18
N TYR A 55 21.42 5.38 2.43
CA TYR A 55 21.14 4.11 3.07
C TYR A 55 19.87 3.39 2.58
N ALA A 56 19.93 2.07 2.53
CA ALA A 56 18.82 1.22 2.13
C ALA A 56 17.62 1.38 3.07
N LYS A 57 16.40 1.27 2.53
CA LYS A 57 15.15 1.25 3.30
C LYS A 57 14.68 -0.19 3.48
N GLU A 58 14.17 -0.50 4.66
CA GLU A 58 13.42 -1.73 4.86
C GLU A 58 12.04 -1.58 4.23
N VAL A 59 11.60 -2.65 3.58
CA VAL A 59 10.30 -2.70 2.94
C VAL A 59 9.41 -3.62 3.75
N THR A 60 8.22 -3.16 4.09
CA THR A 60 7.18 -3.97 4.74
C THR A 60 5.86 -3.80 4.00
N ARG A 61 4.91 -4.71 4.21
CA ARG A 61 3.56 -4.57 3.68
C ARG A 61 2.53 -4.84 4.77
N VAL A 62 1.49 -4.02 4.80
CA VAL A 62 0.35 -4.18 5.72
C VAL A 62 -0.92 -4.33 4.89
N LEU A 63 -1.59 -5.48 5.02
CA LEU A 63 -2.81 -5.76 4.28
C LEU A 63 -3.98 -4.95 4.85
N MET A 64 -4.96 -4.61 4.02
CA MET A 64 -6.21 -4.06 4.55
C MET A 64 -6.95 -5.10 5.40
N VAL A 65 -7.78 -4.61 6.31
CA VAL A 65 -8.73 -5.40 7.09
C VAL A 65 -9.71 -6.10 6.14
N GLU A 66 -10.09 -7.32 6.47
CA GLU A 66 -11.05 -8.08 5.65
C GLU A 66 -12.42 -7.39 5.57
N ASN A 67 -13.02 -7.39 4.38
CA ASN A 67 -14.29 -6.73 4.12
C ASN A 67 -15.49 -7.33 4.89
N THR A 68 -15.32 -8.53 5.46
CA THR A 68 -16.24 -9.25 6.34
C THR A 68 -16.13 -8.81 7.81
N ASN A 69 -15.09 -8.07 8.17
CA ASN A 69 -14.86 -7.62 9.54
C ASN A 69 -15.92 -6.59 9.97
N LYS A 70 -16.36 -6.65 11.23
CA LYS A 70 -17.36 -5.76 11.83
C LYS A 70 -17.02 -4.27 11.74
N ILE A 71 -15.73 -3.93 11.61
CA ILE A 71 -15.29 -2.54 11.38
C ILE A 71 -15.99 -1.92 10.16
N TYR A 72 -16.35 -2.73 9.16
CA TYR A 72 -17.07 -2.28 7.96
C TYR A 72 -18.57 -2.04 8.16
N GLU A 73 -19.18 -2.45 9.28
CA GLU A 73 -20.61 -2.19 9.56
C GLU A 73 -20.91 -0.69 9.67
N LYS A 74 -19.93 0.10 10.09
CA LYS A 74 -20.03 1.57 10.20
C LYS A 74 -19.87 2.28 8.86
N VAL A 75 -19.45 1.57 7.81
CA VAL A 75 -19.19 2.14 6.49
C VAL A 75 -20.42 1.97 5.61
N GLN A 76 -20.95 3.09 5.11
CA GLN A 76 -22.06 3.06 4.19
C GLN A 76 -21.62 2.47 2.85
N ARG A 77 -22.12 1.27 2.51
CA ARG A 77 -21.85 0.64 1.22
C ARG A 77 -22.61 1.39 0.11
N THR A 78 -21.90 1.79 -0.93
CA THR A 78 -22.48 2.43 -2.11
C THR A 78 -21.93 1.77 -3.37
N PRO A 79 -22.70 1.69 -4.46
CA PRO A 79 -22.21 1.15 -5.74
C PRO A 79 -21.16 2.06 -6.41
N HIS A 80 -20.96 3.25 -5.86
CA HIS A 80 -20.03 4.25 -6.36
C HIS A 80 -18.65 4.18 -5.69
N SER A 81 -18.48 3.41 -4.61
CA SER A 81 -17.26 3.49 -3.80
C SER A 81 -16.89 2.18 -3.11
N ILE A 82 -15.59 1.93 -3.03
CA ILE A 82 -14.99 0.89 -2.20
C ILE A 82 -14.17 1.51 -1.07
N TYR A 83 -14.02 0.78 0.02
CA TYR A 83 -13.41 1.27 1.26
C TYR A 83 -12.33 0.31 1.74
N MET A 84 -11.15 0.84 2.03
CA MET A 84 -9.96 0.09 2.43
C MET A 84 -9.53 0.57 3.80
N LEU A 85 -9.75 -0.24 4.83
CA LEU A 85 -9.46 0.12 6.21
C LEU A 85 -8.20 -0.62 6.69
N PHE A 86 -7.40 0.07 7.50
CA PHE A 86 -6.14 -0.40 8.02
C PHE A 86 -6.11 -0.25 9.53
N ASN A 87 -5.57 -1.26 10.21
CA ASN A 87 -5.31 -1.19 11.63
C ASN A 87 -4.03 -0.38 11.87
N THR A 88 -4.16 0.74 12.58
CA THR A 88 -3.01 1.62 12.81
C THR A 88 -1.98 0.98 13.74
N SER A 89 -2.36 -0.02 14.56
CA SER A 89 -1.39 -0.75 15.38
C SER A 89 -0.41 -1.54 14.54
N GLU A 90 -0.89 -2.21 13.48
CA GLU A 90 -0.04 -2.97 12.53
C GLU A 90 0.88 -2.02 11.73
N LEU A 91 0.40 -0.83 11.39
CA LEU A 91 1.23 0.20 10.77
C LEU A 91 2.35 0.67 11.70
N ARG A 92 2.07 0.87 12.99
CA ARG A 92 3.09 1.25 13.99
C ARG A 92 4.04 0.11 14.33
N GLU A 93 3.61 -1.14 14.25
CA GLU A 93 4.50 -2.29 14.37
C GLU A 93 5.49 -2.34 13.18
N ALA A 94 4.99 -2.10 11.97
CA ALA A 94 5.81 -2.08 10.76
C ALA A 94 6.72 -0.85 10.67
N VAL A 95 6.28 0.30 11.22
CA VAL A 95 7.04 1.56 11.24
C VAL A 95 6.87 2.21 12.63
N PRO A 96 7.79 1.95 13.56
CA PRO A 96 7.68 2.37 14.96
C PRO A 96 7.57 3.89 15.15
N GLU A 97 8.31 4.65 14.34
CA GLU A 97 8.33 6.12 14.43
C GLU A 97 7.98 6.76 13.08
N PRO A 98 7.09 7.78 13.05
CA PRO A 98 6.67 8.44 11.81
C PRO A 98 7.83 9.03 10.98
N VAL A 99 8.91 9.45 11.64
CA VAL A 99 10.10 10.04 11.01
C VAL A 99 10.90 9.02 10.18
N LEU A 100 10.77 7.73 10.50
CA LEU A 100 11.45 6.65 9.79
C LEU A 100 10.81 6.37 8.43
N LEU A 101 9.53 6.72 8.26
CA LEU A 101 8.80 6.50 7.02
C LEU A 101 9.33 7.40 5.90
N SER A 102 9.96 6.77 4.91
CA SER A 102 10.44 7.45 3.70
C SER A 102 9.37 7.49 2.61
N ARG A 103 8.65 6.39 2.39
CA ARG A 103 7.60 6.27 1.36
C ARG A 103 6.51 5.30 1.79
N ALA A 104 5.27 5.59 1.43
CA ALA A 104 4.16 4.65 1.54
C ALA A 104 3.29 4.69 0.28
N GLU A 105 2.96 3.52 -0.25
CA GLU A 105 2.11 3.38 -1.43
C GLU A 105 0.91 2.48 -1.15
N LEU A 106 -0.28 2.94 -1.51
CA LEU A 106 -1.48 2.11 -1.55
C LEU A 106 -1.51 1.32 -2.86
N ARG A 107 -1.46 -0.01 -2.75
CA ARG A 107 -1.42 -0.93 -3.88
C ARG A 107 -2.74 -1.67 -4.05
N LEU A 108 -3.25 -1.66 -5.28
CA LEU A 108 -4.54 -2.20 -5.67
C LEU A 108 -4.37 -3.07 -6.90
N LEU A 109 -4.86 -4.31 -6.87
CA LEU A 109 -4.91 -5.15 -8.06
C LEU A 109 -6.24 -4.89 -8.79
N ARG A 110 -6.17 -4.08 -9.85
CA ARG A 110 -7.26 -3.87 -10.78
C ARG A 110 -7.47 -5.13 -11.60
N LEU A 111 -8.69 -5.63 -11.66
CA LEU A 111 -9.05 -6.72 -12.55
C LEU A 111 -9.30 -6.17 -13.96
N LYS A 112 -9.88 -7.01 -14.83
CA LYS A 112 -10.17 -6.62 -16.22
C LYS A 112 -11.12 -5.42 -16.25
N LEU A 113 -10.81 -4.44 -17.07
CA LEU A 113 -11.60 -3.22 -17.22
C LEU A 113 -11.95 -3.04 -18.70
N LYS A 114 -13.25 -3.06 -19.02
CA LYS A 114 -13.73 -3.03 -20.42
C LYS A 114 -13.77 -1.64 -21.04
N ALA A 115 -13.94 -0.61 -20.21
CA ALA A 115 -14.12 0.76 -20.64
C ALA A 115 -13.29 1.68 -19.74
N GLU A 116 -12.86 2.82 -20.28
CA GLU A 116 -12.11 3.80 -19.52
C GLU A 116 -12.95 4.28 -18.32
N GLN A 117 -12.31 4.42 -17.15
CA GLN A 117 -12.99 4.97 -15.99
C GLN A 117 -12.06 5.89 -15.19
N HIS A 118 -12.56 7.08 -14.87
CA HIS A 118 -11.90 8.02 -13.98
C HIS A 118 -12.25 7.68 -12.52
N VAL A 119 -11.22 7.52 -11.68
CA VAL A 119 -11.36 7.24 -10.26
C VAL A 119 -10.70 8.30 -9.39
N GLU A 120 -11.20 8.44 -8.18
CA GLU A 120 -10.73 9.40 -7.18
C GLU A 120 -10.44 8.70 -5.85
N LEU A 121 -9.31 9.05 -5.24
CA LEU A 121 -8.88 8.53 -3.95
C LEU A 121 -9.11 9.58 -2.86
N TYR A 122 -9.66 9.13 -1.74
CA TYR A 122 -9.95 9.93 -0.57
C TYR A 122 -9.37 9.28 0.68
N GLN A 123 -8.95 10.09 1.65
CA GLN A 123 -8.65 9.65 3.02
C GLN A 123 -9.84 9.86 3.93
N LYS A 124 -10.00 8.99 4.92
CA LYS A 124 -10.87 9.21 6.05
C LYS A 124 -10.35 10.40 6.87
N TYR A 125 -11.18 11.42 7.06
CA TYR A 125 -10.82 12.60 7.86
C TYR A 125 -11.54 12.61 9.21
N SER A 126 -12.79 12.14 9.23
CA SER A 126 -13.56 11.89 10.44
C SER A 126 -14.45 10.67 10.20
N ASN A 127 -15.26 10.27 11.20
CA ASN A 127 -16.14 9.10 11.06
C ASN A 127 -17.05 9.16 9.82
N ASN A 128 -17.47 10.38 9.42
CA ASN A 128 -18.43 10.57 8.33
C ASN A 128 -17.90 11.48 7.20
N SER A 129 -16.63 11.88 7.23
CA SER A 129 -16.06 12.80 6.23
C SER A 129 -14.82 12.21 5.56
N TRP A 130 -14.75 12.43 4.26
CA TRP A 130 -13.70 11.96 3.36
C TRP A 130 -13.05 13.16 2.70
N ARG A 131 -11.71 13.23 2.74
CA ARG A 131 -10.92 14.30 2.13
C ARG A 131 -10.24 13.78 0.87
N TYR A 132 -10.41 14.51 -0.23
CA TYR A 132 -9.78 14.20 -1.51
C TYR A 132 -8.25 14.13 -1.39
N LEU A 133 -7.62 13.21 -2.10
CA LEU A 133 -6.18 13.07 -2.22
C LEU A 133 -5.71 13.26 -3.66
N SER A 134 -6.17 12.39 -4.54
CA SER A 134 -5.71 12.30 -5.93
C SER A 134 -6.76 11.65 -6.81
N ASN A 135 -6.53 11.67 -8.11
CA ASN A 135 -7.38 11.01 -9.08
C ASN A 135 -6.52 10.30 -10.15
N ARG A 136 -7.13 9.37 -10.89
CA ARG A 136 -6.47 8.67 -11.99
C ARG A 136 -7.48 8.25 -13.05
N LEU A 137 -7.15 8.52 -14.31
CA LEU A 137 -7.86 7.97 -15.45
C LEU A 137 -7.33 6.56 -15.75
N LEU A 138 -8.20 5.55 -15.76
CA LEU A 138 -7.84 4.16 -15.98
C LEU A 138 -8.25 3.73 -17.38
N ALA A 139 -7.27 3.46 -18.23
CA ALA A 139 -7.53 2.91 -19.56
C ALA A 139 -8.09 1.48 -19.50
N PRO A 140 -8.88 1.05 -20.50
CA PRO A 140 -9.31 -0.34 -20.63
C PRO A 140 -8.13 -1.30 -20.66
N SER A 141 -8.29 -2.49 -20.06
CA SER A 141 -7.28 -3.54 -20.09
C SER A 141 -7.89 -4.93 -19.90
N ASP A 142 -7.40 -5.88 -20.70
CA ASP A 142 -7.83 -7.29 -20.67
C ASP A 142 -7.08 -8.13 -19.64
N THR A 143 -6.04 -7.57 -19.01
CA THR A 143 -5.20 -8.22 -18.01
C THR A 143 -5.28 -7.49 -16.67
N PRO A 144 -5.22 -8.22 -15.53
CA PRO A 144 -5.10 -7.58 -14.22
C PRO A 144 -3.85 -6.70 -14.13
N GLU A 145 -3.96 -5.55 -13.47
CA GLU A 145 -2.89 -4.55 -13.36
C GLU A 145 -2.77 -4.01 -11.93
N TRP A 146 -1.55 -3.83 -11.45
CA TRP A 146 -1.29 -3.18 -10.17
C TRP A 146 -1.34 -1.66 -10.30
N LEU A 147 -2.30 -1.05 -9.62
CA LEU A 147 -2.33 0.39 -9.41
C LEU A 147 -1.56 0.73 -8.13
N SER A 148 -0.81 1.84 -8.17
CA SER A 148 -0.13 2.41 -7.00
C SER A 148 -0.52 3.88 -6.78
N PHE A 149 -0.80 4.27 -5.55
CA PHE A 149 -1.03 5.66 -5.16
C PHE A 149 -0.04 6.05 -4.06
N ASP A 150 0.70 7.14 -4.25
CA ASP A 150 1.53 7.68 -3.18
C ASP A 150 0.62 8.26 -2.09
N VAL A 151 0.76 7.71 -0.88
CA VAL A 151 0.01 8.10 0.31
C VAL A 151 0.97 8.36 1.48
N THR A 152 2.24 8.64 1.19
CA THR A 152 3.31 8.82 2.18
C THR A 152 2.93 9.83 3.25
N GLY A 153 2.44 11.00 2.85
CA GLY A 153 2.03 12.05 3.77
C GLY A 153 0.86 11.64 4.68
N VAL A 154 -0.10 10.90 4.14
CA VAL A 154 -1.28 10.42 4.87
C VAL A 154 -0.90 9.35 5.88
N VAL A 155 -0.11 8.35 5.47
CA VAL A 155 0.34 7.28 6.37
C VAL A 155 1.24 7.84 7.46
N ARG A 156 2.11 8.82 7.15
CA ARG A 156 2.90 9.53 8.17
C ARG A 156 2.01 10.20 9.22
N GLN A 157 0.91 10.84 8.80
CA GLN A 157 -0.07 11.41 9.72
C GLN A 157 -0.72 10.32 10.59
N TRP A 158 -1.13 9.19 10.02
CA TRP A 158 -1.73 8.10 10.79
C TRP A 158 -0.79 7.52 11.85
N LEU A 159 0.50 7.40 11.54
CA LEU A 159 1.50 6.97 12.51
C LEU A 159 1.63 7.95 13.69
N SER A 160 1.49 9.26 13.45
CA SER A 160 1.52 10.29 14.49
C SER A 160 0.25 10.41 15.31
N HIS A 161 -0.92 10.03 14.76
CA HIS A 161 -2.21 10.21 15.42
C HIS A 161 -2.71 8.89 16.05
N GLY A 162 -3.35 8.99 17.21
CA GLY A 162 -3.77 7.84 18.04
C GLY A 162 -5.00 7.07 17.55
N GLY A 163 -5.47 7.24 16.30
CA GLY A 163 -6.62 6.51 15.78
C GLY A 163 -6.36 5.00 15.72
N GLU A 164 -7.36 4.19 16.07
CA GLU A 164 -7.27 2.71 16.00
C GLU A 164 -7.41 2.20 14.56
N VAL A 165 -8.30 2.83 13.78
CA VAL A 165 -8.63 2.41 12.41
C VAL A 165 -8.73 3.62 11.50
N GLU A 166 -7.87 3.63 10.49
CA GLU A 166 -7.87 4.61 9.42
C GLU A 166 -8.14 3.94 8.07
N GLY A 167 -8.32 4.73 7.02
CA GLY A 167 -8.57 4.14 5.72
C GLY A 167 -8.74 5.11 4.56
N PHE A 168 -8.86 4.49 3.39
CA PHE A 168 -9.06 5.15 2.11
C PHE A 168 -10.41 4.77 1.52
N ARG A 169 -10.95 5.67 0.70
CA ARG A 169 -12.10 5.42 -0.17
C ARG A 169 -11.67 5.66 -1.61
N LEU A 170 -11.92 4.68 -2.47
CA LEU A 170 -11.80 4.84 -3.92
C LEU A 170 -13.21 4.96 -4.50
N SER A 171 -13.47 6.04 -5.22
CA SER A 171 -14.76 6.36 -5.81
C SER A 171 -14.63 6.54 -7.31
N ALA A 172 -15.70 6.32 -8.06
CA ALA A 172 -15.72 6.79 -9.45
C ALA A 172 -15.72 8.34 -9.45
N HIS A 173 -15.24 8.96 -10.51
CA HIS A 173 -15.39 10.41 -10.67
C HIS A 173 -16.88 10.77 -10.80
N CYS A 174 -17.31 11.83 -10.13
CA CYS A 174 -18.66 12.38 -10.28
C CYS A 174 -18.60 13.69 -11.06
N SER A 175 -19.07 13.69 -12.31
CA SER A 175 -19.38 14.95 -13.00
C SER A 175 -20.70 15.52 -12.49
N CYS A 176 -20.77 16.84 -12.30
CA CYS A 176 -22.00 17.53 -11.89
C CYS A 176 -23.17 17.31 -12.86
N ASP A 177 -22.88 17.00 -14.12
CA ASP A 177 -23.86 16.86 -15.20
C ASP A 177 -24.34 15.41 -15.42
N SER A 178 -23.69 14.43 -14.77
CA SER A 178 -24.03 13.01 -14.90
C SER A 178 -24.38 12.38 -13.55
N LYS A 179 -25.48 11.63 -13.53
CA LYS A 179 -25.92 10.85 -12.36
C LYS A 179 -25.52 9.37 -12.41
N ASP A 180 -25.04 8.88 -13.55
CA ASP A 180 -24.62 7.50 -13.74
C ASP A 180 -23.15 7.32 -13.38
N ASN A 181 -22.86 7.42 -12.08
CA ASN A 181 -21.50 7.29 -11.56
C ASN A 181 -21.45 6.02 -10.71
N THR A 182 -21.50 4.84 -11.32
CA THR A 182 -21.21 3.59 -10.61
C THR A 182 -19.75 3.24 -10.77
N LEU A 183 -19.12 2.69 -9.74
CA LEU A 183 -17.74 2.22 -9.85
C LEU A 183 -17.76 0.89 -10.61
N GLN A 184 -17.26 0.89 -11.83
CA GLN A 184 -17.18 -0.27 -12.73
C GLN A 184 -15.83 -0.98 -12.63
N VAL A 185 -14.86 -0.35 -11.95
CA VAL A 185 -13.56 -0.95 -11.67
C VAL A 185 -13.69 -2.05 -10.63
N ASP A 186 -13.43 -3.28 -11.07
CA ASP A 186 -13.31 -4.42 -10.17
C ASP A 186 -11.91 -4.44 -9.54
N ILE A 187 -11.86 -4.41 -8.21
CA ILE A 187 -10.62 -4.53 -7.42
C ILE A 187 -10.62 -5.88 -6.72
N ASN A 188 -9.51 -6.60 -6.81
CA ASN A 188 -9.36 -7.89 -6.12
C ASN A 188 -9.53 -7.72 -4.60
N GLY A 189 -10.13 -8.72 -3.94
CA GLY A 189 -10.48 -8.64 -2.51
C GLY A 189 -11.81 -7.94 -2.19
N PHE A 190 -12.51 -7.37 -3.19
CA PHE A 190 -13.86 -6.82 -3.04
C PHE A 190 -14.94 -7.57 -3.84
N SER A 191 -14.56 -8.37 -4.84
CA SER A 191 -15.53 -9.11 -5.64
C SER A 191 -16.20 -10.25 -4.86
N SER A 192 -17.51 -10.36 -5.02
CA SER A 192 -18.38 -11.29 -4.29
C SER A 192 -18.54 -12.67 -4.96
N SER A 193 -17.65 -13.06 -5.86
CA SER A 193 -17.78 -14.34 -6.55
C SER A 193 -17.40 -15.49 -5.62
N ARG A 194 -18.36 -15.97 -4.83
CA ARG A 194 -18.37 -17.33 -4.26
C ARG A 194 -18.28 -18.33 -5.41
N ARG A 195 -17.07 -18.71 -5.80
CA ARG A 195 -16.86 -19.91 -6.60
C ARG A 195 -16.63 -21.04 -5.59
N GLY A 196 -17.48 -22.06 -5.63
CA GLY A 196 -17.43 -23.23 -4.74
C GLY A 196 -16.02 -23.82 -4.62
N ASP A 197 -15.75 -24.36 -3.43
CA ASP A 197 -14.53 -25.07 -3.00
C ASP A 197 -13.16 -24.35 -3.06
N LEU A 198 -13.10 -23.06 -3.43
CA LEU A 198 -11.86 -22.26 -3.43
C LEU A 198 -11.91 -21.05 -2.47
N ALA A 199 -12.44 -21.26 -1.26
CA ALA A 199 -12.65 -20.22 -0.26
C ALA A 199 -11.38 -19.48 0.22
N THR A 200 -10.18 -19.92 -0.17
CA THR A 200 -8.90 -19.43 0.39
C THR A 200 -8.19 -18.38 -0.47
N ILE A 201 -8.54 -18.20 -1.75
CA ILE A 201 -7.76 -17.36 -2.68
C ILE A 201 -8.18 -15.88 -2.61
N HIS A 202 -9.39 -15.57 -2.16
CA HIS A 202 -9.91 -14.19 -2.13
C HIS A 202 -9.20 -13.26 -1.12
N GLY A 203 -8.45 -13.82 -0.16
CA GLY A 203 -7.58 -13.05 0.72
C GLY A 203 -6.21 -12.72 0.11
N MET A 204 -5.80 -13.45 -0.92
CA MET A 204 -4.51 -13.27 -1.57
C MET A 204 -4.57 -12.07 -2.53
N ASN A 205 -3.60 -11.17 -2.43
CA ASN A 205 -3.51 -9.94 -3.25
C ASN A 205 -4.68 -8.96 -3.07
N ARG A 206 -5.31 -8.94 -1.88
CA ARG A 206 -6.18 -7.84 -1.46
C ARG A 206 -5.36 -6.54 -1.30
N PRO A 207 -6.00 -5.36 -1.30
CA PRO A 207 -5.31 -4.09 -1.18
C PRO A 207 -4.39 -4.03 0.04
N PHE A 208 -3.25 -3.37 -0.11
CA PHE A 208 -2.27 -3.27 0.95
C PHE A 208 -1.48 -1.97 0.85
N LEU A 209 -0.86 -1.60 1.96
CA LEU A 209 0.12 -0.53 2.02
C LEU A 209 1.52 -1.12 1.91
N LEU A 210 2.28 -0.68 0.91
CA LEU A 210 3.71 -0.94 0.79
C LEU A 210 4.47 0.19 1.48
N LEU A 211 5.20 -0.13 2.55
CA LEU A 211 5.90 0.84 3.37
C LEU A 211 7.41 0.71 3.15
N MET A 212 8.10 1.84 3.05
CA MET A 212 9.55 1.90 2.98
C MET A 212 10.06 2.81 4.09
N ALA A 213 10.80 2.25 5.04
CA ALA A 213 11.25 2.96 6.23
C ALA A 213 12.73 2.71 6.55
N THR A 214 13.34 3.61 7.31
CA THR A 214 14.66 3.36 7.92
C THR A 214 14.47 2.47 9.15
N PRO A 215 15.15 1.32 9.26
CA PRO A 215 15.10 0.48 10.47
C PRO A 215 15.61 1.22 11.69
N LEU A 216 15.03 0.92 12.85
CA LEU A 216 15.31 1.62 14.10
C LEU A 216 16.79 1.49 14.52
N GLU A 217 17.38 0.31 14.29
CA GLU A 217 18.80 0.02 14.59
C GLU A 217 19.73 0.93 13.78
N ARG A 218 19.28 1.38 12.60
CA ARG A 218 20.02 2.29 11.73
C ARG A 218 19.67 3.76 11.98
N ALA A 219 18.55 4.04 12.63
CA ALA A 219 18.12 5.40 12.94
C ALA A 219 18.93 6.05 14.08
N GLN A 220 19.32 5.28 15.10
CA GLN A 220 20.05 5.81 16.27
C GLN A 220 21.39 6.46 15.92
N HIS A 221 22.05 5.99 14.86
CA HIS A 221 23.30 6.55 14.36
C HIS A 221 23.13 7.82 13.51
N LEU A 222 21.90 8.29 13.24
CA LEU A 222 21.64 9.60 12.62
C LEU A 222 21.79 10.75 13.63
N HIS A 223 21.67 10.46 14.93
CA HIS A 223 21.80 11.46 16.00
C HIS A 223 23.22 11.60 16.56
N SER A 224 24.18 10.75 16.15
CA SER A 224 25.56 10.77 16.67
C SER A 224 26.52 11.65 15.87
N SER A 225 26.04 12.44 14.91
CA SER A 225 26.83 13.46 14.22
C SER A 225 26.37 14.86 14.61
N ARG A 226 26.68 15.26 15.85
CA ARG A 226 26.80 16.66 16.26
C ARG A 226 27.99 16.81 17.18
#